data_AF-A0A3Q4ATA5-F1
#
_entry.id   AF-A0A3Q4ATA5-F1
#
_cell.length_a   1.000
_cell.length_b   1.000
_cell.length_c   1.000
_cell.angle_alpha   90.00
_cell.angle_beta   90.00
_cell.angle_gamma   90.00
#
_symmetry.space_group_name_H-M   'P 1'
#
loop_
_entity.id
_entity.type
_entity.pdbx_description
1 polymer ?
#
loop_
_entity_poly.entity_id
_entity_poly.type
_entity_poly.pdbx_seq_one_letter_code
_entity_poly.pdbx_strand_id
1 'polypeptide(L)'
;MSLNHPHLSPVAYVDILEGDGEGHVRFLTPEDAQVVSDARAELQKEHSWKLEILSGDHEQRYWQKILVDRQVKLNRPREKKRGTEKGGWSLSQHLRAKAGYTLDKLPVHRRADI
;
A
#
# COMPACT_ATOMS: atom_id res chain seq x y z
N MET A 1 -34.09 3.59 -25.26
CA MET A 1 -32.99 4.48 -24.83
C MET A 1 -32.14 3.69 -23.85
N SER A 2 -31.01 3.13 -24.29
CA SER A 2 -30.11 2.40 -23.39
C SER A 2 -29.21 3.41 -22.67
N LEU A 3 -29.42 3.57 -21.36
CA LEU A 3 -28.46 4.21 -20.46
C LEU A 3 -27.26 3.25 -20.31
N ASN A 4 -26.34 3.33 -21.27
CA ASN A 4 -25.01 2.77 -21.14
C ASN A 4 -24.15 3.80 -20.42
N HIS A 5 -24.03 3.71 -19.09
CA HIS A 5 -22.91 4.35 -18.39
C HIS A 5 -21.89 3.32 -17.87
N PRO A 6 -21.34 2.41 -18.70
CA PRO A 6 -20.24 1.58 -18.24
C PRO A 6 -18.94 2.39 -18.38
N HIS A 7 -18.43 2.88 -17.24
CA HIS A 7 -17.07 3.43 -17.08
C HIS A 7 -16.73 4.65 -17.95
N LEU A 8 -17.05 5.86 -17.45
CA LEU A 8 -16.70 7.13 -18.11
C LEU A 8 -15.23 7.19 -18.55
N SER A 9 -14.30 6.92 -17.62
CA SER A 9 -12.86 6.85 -17.89
C SER A 9 -12.15 5.97 -16.84
N PRO A 10 -11.01 5.34 -17.18
CA PRO A 10 -10.18 4.64 -16.22
C PRO A 10 -9.57 5.60 -15.18
N VAL A 11 -9.70 5.24 -13.90
CA VAL A 11 -9.18 6.03 -12.78
C VAL A 11 -7.88 5.42 -12.27
N ALA A 12 -6.84 6.25 -12.12
CA ALA A 12 -5.54 5.82 -11.59
C ALA A 12 -5.54 5.76 -10.06
N TYR A 13 -6.22 6.69 -9.40
CA TYR A 13 -6.30 6.74 -7.95
C TYR A 13 -7.49 7.56 -7.46
N VAL A 14 -8.06 7.17 -6.32
CA VAL A 14 -9.13 7.90 -5.63
C VAL A 14 -8.64 8.28 -4.23
N ASP A 15 -8.58 9.57 -3.94
CA ASP A 15 -8.24 10.13 -2.63
C ASP A 15 -9.51 10.68 -1.98
N ILE A 16 -10.11 9.87 -1.12
CA ILE A 16 -11.28 10.25 -0.31
C ILE A 16 -10.91 9.97 1.14
N LEU A 17 -11.20 10.93 2.01
CA LEU A 17 -11.07 10.77 3.45
C LEU A 17 -12.43 10.43 4.05
N GLU A 18 -12.46 9.47 4.96
CA GLU A 18 -13.70 9.08 5.63
C GLU A 18 -14.23 10.24 6.47
N GLY A 19 -15.49 10.60 6.25
CA GLY A 19 -16.14 11.75 6.88
C GLY A 19 -15.88 13.10 6.20
N ASP A 20 -15.09 13.14 5.13
CA ASP A 20 -14.92 14.32 4.29
C ASP A 20 -16.04 14.43 3.25
N GLY A 21 -16.52 15.65 3.00
CA GLY A 21 -17.52 15.94 1.98
C GLY A 21 -16.92 16.11 0.58
N GLU A 22 -15.60 16.13 0.49
CA GLU A 22 -14.83 16.34 -0.74
C GLU A 22 -13.87 15.19 -1.00
N GLY A 23 -13.53 14.99 -2.28
CA GLY A 23 -12.64 13.91 -2.72
C GLY A 23 -11.95 14.27 -4.02
N HIS A 24 -10.76 13.70 -4.23
CA HIS A 24 -9.94 13.96 -5.40
C HIS A 24 -9.73 12.68 -6.20
N VAL A 25 -9.98 12.75 -7.51
CA VAL A 25 -9.80 11.62 -8.44
C VAL A 25 -8.65 11.94 -9.38
N ARG A 26 -7.71 10.99 -9.53
CA ARG A 26 -6.59 11.10 -10.45
C ARG A 26 -6.82 10.20 -11.66
N PHE A 27 -6.69 10.79 -12.83
CA PHE A 27 -6.75 10.10 -14.12
C PHE A 27 -5.34 9.84 -14.63
N LEU A 28 -5.20 8.84 -15.51
CA LEU A 28 -3.92 8.52 -16.11
C LEU A 28 -3.55 9.52 -17.21
N THR A 29 -4.56 9.98 -17.95
CA THR A 29 -4.41 10.93 -19.05
C THR A 29 -5.31 12.17 -18.82
N PRO A 30 -4.93 13.35 -19.33
CA PRO A 30 -5.79 14.52 -19.26
C PRO A 30 -7.07 14.36 -20.09
N GLU A 31 -7.04 13.57 -21.17
CA GLU A 31 -8.22 13.25 -21.98
C GLU A 31 -9.28 12.50 -21.17
N ASP A 32 -8.86 11.54 -20.35
CA ASP A 32 -9.74 10.79 -19.44
C ASP A 32 -10.44 11.73 -18.44
N ALA A 33 -9.73 12.74 -17.92
CA ALA A 33 -10.30 13.74 -17.02
C ALA A 33 -11.30 14.64 -17.75
N GLN A 34 -11.02 14.98 -19.02
CA GLN A 34 -11.91 15.80 -19.85
C GLN A 34 -13.23 15.08 -20.11
N VAL A 35 -13.22 13.79 -20.44
CA VAL A 35 -14.45 12.99 -20.65
C VAL A 35 -15.37 13.02 -19.42
N VAL A 36 -14.79 12.91 -18.22
CA VAL A 36 -15.56 13.00 -16.96
C VAL A 36 -16.07 14.42 -16.69
N SER A 37 -15.28 15.43 -17.04
CA SER A 37 -15.68 16.83 -16.94
C SER A 37 -16.82 17.17 -17.91
N ASP A 38 -16.84 16.60 -19.10
CA ASP A 38 -17.92 16.79 -20.08
C ASP A 38 -19.23 16.14 -19.59
N ALA A 39 -19.13 15.01 -18.90
CA ALA A 39 -20.27 14.34 -18.25
C ALA A 39 -20.73 15.01 -16.94
N ARG A 40 -20.08 16.11 -16.50
CA ARG A 40 -20.37 16.77 -15.21
C ARG A 40 -21.84 17.15 -15.04
N ALA A 41 -22.50 17.62 -16.10
CA ALA A 41 -23.90 18.06 -16.01
C ALA A 41 -24.87 16.90 -15.73
N GLU A 42 -24.57 15.71 -16.24
CA GLU A 42 -25.35 14.49 -15.96
C GLU A 42 -25.11 14.03 -14.52
N LEU A 43 -23.84 13.94 -14.12
CA LEU A 43 -23.43 13.54 -12.77
C LEU A 43 -23.97 14.50 -11.69
N GLN A 44 -24.05 15.79 -11.99
CA GLN A 44 -24.65 16.76 -11.08
C GLN A 44 -26.17 16.56 -10.93
N LYS A 45 -26.89 16.17 -11.99
CA LYS A 45 -28.33 15.89 -11.90
C LYS A 45 -28.62 14.60 -11.15
N GLU A 46 -27.82 13.56 -11.38
CA GLU A 46 -28.03 12.24 -10.80
C GLU A 46 -27.55 12.13 -9.35
N HIS A 47 -26.42 12.75 -9.03
CA HIS A 47 -25.76 12.59 -7.73
C HIS A 47 -25.56 13.88 -6.96
N SER A 48 -25.96 15.04 -7.52
CA SER A 48 -25.70 16.37 -6.93
C SER A 48 -24.21 16.66 -6.69
N TRP A 49 -23.33 15.99 -7.44
CA TRP A 49 -21.89 16.20 -7.34
C TRP A 49 -21.45 17.42 -8.13
N LYS A 50 -20.52 18.17 -7.54
CA LYS A 50 -19.82 19.26 -8.20
C LYS A 50 -18.40 18.79 -8.54
N LEU A 51 -18.12 18.68 -9.83
CA LEU A 51 -16.81 18.25 -10.33
C LEU A 51 -16.04 19.46 -10.87
N GLU A 52 -14.73 19.50 -10.64
CA GLU A 52 -13.84 20.56 -11.12
C GLU A 52 -12.48 19.96 -11.44
N ILE A 53 -11.94 20.25 -12.63
CA ILE A 53 -10.55 19.92 -12.96
C ILE A 53 -9.67 20.96 -12.27
N LEU A 54 -8.85 20.50 -11.32
CA LEU A 54 -7.85 21.35 -10.69
C LEU A 54 -6.81 21.79 -11.73
N SER A 55 -6.45 23.07 -11.70
CA SER A 55 -5.39 23.65 -12.53
C SER A 55 -4.65 24.75 -11.79
N GLY A 56 -3.45 25.10 -12.27
CA GLY A 56 -2.63 26.18 -11.70
C GLY A 56 -2.24 25.94 -10.25
N ASP A 57 -2.39 26.96 -9.40
CA ASP A 57 -1.97 26.93 -7.99
C ASP A 57 -2.71 25.85 -7.18
N HIS A 58 -3.98 25.60 -7.47
CA HIS A 58 -4.78 24.61 -6.75
C HIS A 58 -4.27 23.19 -7.02
N GLU A 59 -3.94 22.91 -8.28
CA GLU A 59 -3.35 21.64 -8.68
C GLU A 59 -1.97 21.45 -8.03
N GLN A 60 -1.13 22.48 -8.08
CA GLN A 60 0.20 22.43 -7.47
C GLN A 60 0.13 22.16 -5.97
N ARG A 61 -0.78 22.83 -5.25
CA ARG A 61 -1.01 22.61 -3.81
C ARG A 61 -1.48 21.18 -3.52
N TYR A 62 -2.39 20.65 -4.33
CA TYR A 62 -2.85 19.26 -4.20
C TYR A 62 -1.69 18.27 -4.38
N TRP A 63 -0.86 18.44 -5.40
CA TRP A 63 0.32 17.61 -5.61
C TRP A 63 1.34 17.71 -4.47
N GLN A 64 1.61 18.92 -3.98
CA GLN A 64 2.50 19.14 -2.83
C GLN A 64 1.98 18.42 -1.57
N LYS A 65 0.68 18.54 -1.28
CA LYS A 65 0.04 17.82 -0.17
C LYS A 65 0.27 16.31 -0.28
N ILE A 66 0.01 15.71 -1.44
CA ILE A 66 0.21 14.27 -1.66
C ILE A 66 1.66 13.85 -1.39
N LEU A 67 2.63 14.64 -1.85
CA LEU A 67 4.05 14.33 -1.66
C LEU A 67 4.43 14.38 -0.17
N VAL A 68 3.96 15.40 0.55
CA VAL A 68 4.16 15.53 2.00
C VAL A 68 3.50 14.38 2.75
N ASP A 69 2.24 14.08 2.46
CA ASP A 69 1.49 12.99 3.10
C ASP A 69 2.15 11.64 2.87
N ARG A 70 2.67 11.39 1.66
CA ARG A 70 3.45 10.18 1.35
C ARG A 70 4.73 10.13 2.19
N GLN A 71 5.44 11.25 2.32
CA GLN A 71 6.67 11.31 3.12
C GLN A 71 6.38 11.06 4.60
N VAL A 72 5.32 11.64 5.16
CA VAL A 72 4.86 11.40 6.53
C VAL A 72 4.47 9.92 6.71
N LYS A 73 3.72 9.34 5.77
CA LYS A 73 3.35 7.91 5.78
C LYS A 73 4.55 6.98 5.72
N LEU A 74 5.64 7.36 5.06
CA LEU A 74 6.89 6.60 5.01
C LEU A 74 7.74 6.79 6.27
N ASN A 75 7.76 7.99 6.83
CA ASN A 75 8.57 8.34 8.00
C ASN A 75 7.94 7.91 9.33
N ARG A 76 6.65 7.56 9.37
CA ARG A 76 6.01 7.08 10.59
C ARG A 76 6.77 5.87 11.14
N PRO A 77 7.10 5.85 12.44
CA PRO A 77 7.74 4.68 13.05
C PRO A 77 6.80 3.48 12.88
N ARG A 78 7.16 2.58 11.96
CA ARG A 78 6.45 1.31 11.81
C ARG A 78 7.03 0.37 12.84
N GLU A 79 6.20 -0.18 13.73
CA GLU A 79 6.55 -1.42 14.42
C GLU A 79 6.78 -2.47 13.33
N LYS A 80 8.05 -2.65 12.97
CA LYS A 80 8.47 -3.66 12.03
C LYS A 80 8.30 -4.98 12.79
N LYS A 81 7.13 -5.62 12.67
CA LYS A 81 6.97 -7.05 12.99
C LYS A 81 7.83 -7.81 12.00
N ARG A 82 9.14 -7.80 12.25
CA ARG A 82 10.10 -8.61 11.53
C ARG A 82 9.70 -10.03 11.88
N GLY A 83 9.18 -10.76 10.89
CA GLY A 83 8.90 -12.18 10.99
C GLY A 83 10.19 -12.96 11.19
N THR A 84 10.70 -12.92 12.42
CA THR A 84 11.51 -13.95 13.04
C THR A 84 11.54 -13.52 14.50
N GLU A 85 10.66 -14.12 15.31
CA GLU A 85 11.19 -14.63 16.57
C GLU A 85 12.30 -15.58 16.12
N LYS A 86 13.53 -15.07 15.95
CA LYS A 86 14.70 -15.92 16.04
C LYS A 86 14.68 -16.33 17.49
N GLY A 87 13.87 -17.34 17.80
CA GLY A 87 14.19 -18.29 18.84
C GLY A 87 15.55 -18.82 18.44
N GLY A 88 16.60 -18.11 18.89
CA GLY A 88 17.92 -18.68 18.97
C GLY A 88 17.74 -19.83 19.92
N TRP A 89 17.45 -21.00 19.37
CA TRP A 89 17.46 -22.24 20.14
C TRP A 89 18.81 -22.25 20.82
N SER A 90 18.84 -22.21 22.15
CA SER A 90 20.11 -22.44 22.81
C SER A 90 20.60 -23.81 22.34
N LEU A 91 21.91 -23.98 22.21
CA LEU A 91 22.50 -25.26 21.79
C LEU A 91 21.93 -26.43 22.63
N SER A 92 21.60 -26.15 23.89
CA SER A 92 20.94 -27.04 24.84
C SER A 92 19.51 -27.42 24.44
N GLN A 93 18.75 -26.54 23.80
CA GLN A 93 17.41 -26.82 23.28
C GLN A 93 17.46 -27.61 21.97
N HIS A 94 18.45 -27.37 21.10
CA HIS A 94 18.63 -28.15 19.87
C HIS A 94 19.09 -29.59 20.17
N LEU A 95 19.98 -29.77 21.15
CA LEU A 95 20.41 -31.09 21.62
C LEU A 95 19.26 -31.91 22.23
N ARG A 96 18.34 -31.26 22.95
CA ARG A 96 17.18 -31.93 23.56
C ARG A 96 16.13 -32.35 22.53
N ALA A 97 15.92 -31.56 21.47
CA ALA A 97 14.96 -31.87 20.41
C ALA A 97 15.45 -32.94 19.43
N LYS A 98 16.77 -33.11 19.25
CA LYS A 98 17.35 -34.11 18.35
C LYS A 98 17.77 -35.43 19.01
N ALA A 99 17.68 -35.55 20.32
CA ALA A 99 18.19 -36.72 21.03
C ALA A 99 17.11 -37.41 21.88
N GLY A 100 16.45 -38.39 21.28
CA GLY A 100 16.31 -39.69 21.95
C GLY A 100 17.64 -40.48 21.94
N TYR A 101 18.76 -39.79 22.18
CA TYR A 101 20.10 -40.35 22.17
C TYR A 101 20.79 -40.02 23.49
N THR A 102 21.02 -41.06 24.28
CA THR A 102 21.82 -41.05 25.50
C THR A 102 23.25 -40.60 25.22
N LEU A 103 23.83 -39.87 26.18
CA LEU A 103 25.09 -39.13 26.07
C LEU A 103 26.37 -40.00 26.04
N ASP A 104 26.26 -41.30 25.70
CA ASP A 104 27.36 -42.28 25.82
C ASP A 104 28.00 -42.69 24.48
N LYS A 105 27.69 -42.01 23.37
CA LYS A 105 28.24 -42.34 22.04
C LYS A 105 28.73 -41.15 21.22
N LEU A 106 29.59 -40.31 21.81
CA LEU A 106 30.43 -39.42 21.00
C LEU A 106 31.73 -40.16 20.62
N PRO A 107 32.03 -40.39 19.33
CA PRO A 107 33.31 -40.96 18.94
C PRO A 107 34.43 -39.94 19.18
N VAL A 108 35.27 -40.25 20.18
CA VAL A 108 36.56 -39.60 20.40
C VAL A 108 37.51 -40.04 19.28
N HIS A 109 38.16 -39.05 18.66
CA HIS A 109 39.24 -39.13 17.68
C HIS A 109 38.87 -39.44 16.22
N ARG A 110 39.11 -38.45 15.34
CA ARG A 110 40.31 -38.49 14.49
C ARG A 110 40.66 -37.11 13.92
N ARG A 111 41.97 -36.84 13.92
CA ARG A 111 42.66 -35.72 13.28
C ARG A 111 42.24 -35.62 11.80
N ALA A 112 42.01 -34.41 11.32
CA ALA A 112 42.05 -34.10 9.89
C ALA A 112 43.46 -33.59 9.60
N ASP A 113 44.21 -34.34 8.80
CA ASP A 113 45.33 -33.83 8.02
C ASP A 113 44.75 -33.14 6.77
N ILE A 114 45.26 -31.92 6.49
CA ILE A 114 45.12 -31.03 5.31
C ILE A 114 43.81 -31.11 4.51
#